data_AF-A0A2G9TNK7-F1
#
_entry.id   AF-A0A2G9TNK7-F1
#
_cell.length_a   1.000
_cell.length_b   1.000
_cell.length_c   1.000
_cell.angle_alpha   90.00
_cell.angle_beta   90.00
_cell.angle_gamma   90.00
#
_symmetry.space_group_name_H-M   'P 1'
#
loop_
_entity.id
_entity.type
_entity.pdbx_description
1 polymer ?
#
loop_
_entity_poly.entity_id
_entity_poly.type
_entity_poly.pdbx_seq_one_letter_code
_entity_poly.pdbx_strand_id
1 'polypeptide(L)'
;NKSFVPESYLKGATVEANAHNYLFFDCVNFINQTKSGPFYQHSNQLWNISAVPTWTKVNSGLFKMYEGEVLKKFPVVQHFRFGSLFSFEERPNAGLPPTETTAEAAPAQPETLTVQ
;
A
#
# COMPACT_ATOMS: atom_id res chain seq x y z
N ASN A 1 -2.40 0.82 -31.52
CA ASN A 1 -1.92 0.37 -30.19
C ASN A 1 -3.01 0.64 -29.17
N LYS A 2 -3.69 -0.39 -28.66
CA LYS A 2 -4.78 -0.21 -27.69
C LYS A 2 -4.15 0.10 -26.33
N SER A 3 -4.32 1.32 -25.84
CA SER A 3 -3.83 1.70 -24.50
C SER A 3 -4.82 1.19 -23.45
N PHE A 4 -4.35 0.38 -22.50
CA PHE A 4 -5.16 -0.05 -21.36
C PHE A 4 -5.22 1.08 -20.32
N VAL A 5 -6.41 1.35 -19.80
CA VAL A 5 -6.62 2.20 -18.61
C VAL A 5 -6.77 1.35 -17.35
N PRO A 6 -6.61 1.88 -16.13
CA PRO A 6 -6.75 1.10 -14.89
C PRO A 6 -8.06 0.31 -14.81
N GLU A 7 -9.21 0.88 -15.17
CA GLU A 7 -10.49 0.15 -15.22
C GLU A 7 -10.46 -1.15 -16.05
N SER A 8 -9.52 -1.28 -17.00
CA SER A 8 -9.40 -2.44 -17.89
C SER A 8 -9.17 -3.75 -17.15
N TYR A 9 -8.56 -3.74 -15.95
CA TYR A 9 -8.37 -4.99 -15.19
C TYR A 9 -9.66 -5.53 -14.57
N LEU A 10 -10.77 -4.80 -14.61
CA LEU A 10 -12.08 -5.33 -14.22
C LEU A 10 -12.70 -6.22 -15.29
N LYS A 11 -12.17 -6.19 -16.53
CA LYS A 11 -12.71 -6.93 -17.67
C LYS A 11 -12.00 -8.28 -17.77
N GLY A 12 -12.64 -9.34 -17.29
CA GLY A 12 -12.07 -10.70 -17.21
C GLY A 12 -11.37 -11.16 -18.50
N ALA A 13 -12.03 -11.05 -19.66
CA ALA A 13 -11.44 -11.43 -20.94
C ALA A 13 -10.21 -10.58 -21.34
N THR A 14 -10.16 -9.29 -20.94
CA THR A 14 -8.99 -8.44 -21.18
C THR A 14 -7.82 -8.89 -20.32
N VAL A 15 -8.09 -9.22 -19.05
CA VAL A 15 -7.10 -9.71 -18.11
C VAL A 15 -6.52 -11.05 -18.57
N GLU A 16 -7.38 -12.03 -18.88
CA GLU A 16 -6.98 -13.37 -19.31
C GLU A 16 -6.10 -13.33 -20.57
N ALA A 17 -6.51 -12.57 -21.59
CA ALA A 17 -5.77 -12.46 -22.84
C ALA A 17 -4.38 -11.79 -22.71
N ASN A 18 -4.15 -11.04 -21.63
CA ASN A 18 -2.95 -10.21 -21.47
C ASN A 18 -2.14 -10.54 -20.20
N ALA A 19 -2.55 -11.52 -19.40
CA ALA A 19 -1.88 -11.93 -18.17
C ALA A 19 -0.40 -12.26 -18.40
N HIS A 20 -0.09 -12.98 -19.48
CA HIS A 20 1.29 -13.35 -19.83
C HIS A 20 2.22 -12.17 -20.19
N ASN A 21 1.66 -10.98 -20.45
CA ASN A 21 2.43 -9.80 -20.85
C ASN A 21 2.58 -8.76 -19.73
N TYR A 22 1.68 -8.78 -18.72
CA TYR A 22 1.63 -7.75 -17.69
C TYR A 22 1.42 -8.37 -16.32
N LEU A 23 2.42 -8.25 -15.43
CA LEU A 23 2.36 -8.77 -14.05
C LEU A 23 1.09 -8.34 -13.30
N PHE A 24 0.66 -7.07 -13.47
CA PHE A 24 -0.54 -6.59 -12.82
C PHE A 24 -1.79 -7.36 -13.27
N PHE A 25 -1.91 -7.63 -14.57
CA PHE A 25 -3.02 -8.42 -15.10
C PHE A 25 -2.90 -9.88 -14.68
N ASP A 26 -1.69 -10.44 -14.62
CA ASP A 26 -1.50 -11.80 -14.11
C ASP A 26 -1.97 -11.96 -12.65
N CYS A 27 -1.63 -11.01 -11.78
CA CYS A 27 -2.13 -11.00 -10.40
C CYS A 27 -3.65 -10.89 -10.33
N VAL A 28 -4.28 -10.05 -11.16
CA VAL A 28 -5.75 -9.95 -11.21
C VAL A 28 -6.39 -11.22 -11.78
N ASN A 29 -5.76 -11.86 -12.77
CA ASN A 29 -6.19 -13.13 -13.32
C ASN A 29 -6.22 -14.21 -12.24
N PHE A 30 -5.15 -14.31 -11.45
CA PHE A 30 -5.07 -15.21 -10.31
C PHE A 30 -6.16 -14.95 -9.26
N ILE A 31 -6.45 -13.68 -8.95
CA ILE A 31 -7.56 -13.32 -8.06
C ILE A 31 -8.90 -13.82 -8.62
N ASN A 32 -9.19 -13.59 -9.89
CA ASN A 32 -10.45 -14.00 -10.52
C ASN A 32 -10.62 -15.54 -10.56
N GLN A 33 -9.52 -16.29 -10.61
CA GLN A 33 -9.54 -17.76 -10.55
C GLN A 33 -9.72 -18.29 -9.12
N THR A 34 -9.28 -17.52 -8.11
CA THR A 34 -9.25 -17.97 -6.70
C THR A 34 -10.45 -17.47 -5.91
N LYS A 35 -11.08 -16.38 -6.34
CA LYS A 35 -12.20 -15.75 -5.64
C LYS A 35 -13.42 -15.67 -6.54
N SER A 36 -14.53 -16.19 -6.05
CA SER A 36 -15.81 -16.17 -6.75
C SER A 36 -16.65 -14.95 -6.35
N GLY A 37 -17.51 -14.51 -7.28
CA GLY A 37 -18.45 -13.42 -7.07
C GLY A 37 -17.95 -12.07 -7.60
N PRO A 38 -18.71 -10.99 -7.38
CA PRO A 38 -18.36 -9.67 -7.88
C PRO A 38 -17.05 -9.13 -7.29
N PHE A 39 -16.18 -8.59 -8.15
CA PHE A 39 -14.83 -8.14 -7.79
C PHE A 39 -14.81 -7.13 -6.62
N TYR A 40 -15.81 -6.24 -6.55
CA TYR A 40 -15.92 -5.22 -5.49
C TYR A 40 -16.16 -5.81 -4.10
N GLN A 41 -16.67 -7.04 -3.99
CA GLN A 41 -16.93 -7.70 -2.71
C GLN A 41 -15.67 -8.28 -2.09
N HIS A 42 -14.80 -8.88 -2.91
CA HIS A 42 -13.65 -9.64 -2.41
C HIS A 42 -12.30 -8.94 -2.62
N SER A 43 -12.27 -7.88 -3.43
CA SER A 43 -11.09 -7.11 -3.79
C SER A 43 -11.40 -5.60 -3.81
N ASN A 44 -12.11 -5.12 -2.79
CA ASN A 44 -12.63 -3.76 -2.73
C ASN A 44 -11.57 -2.65 -2.91
N GLN A 45 -10.37 -2.80 -2.34
CA GLN A 45 -9.29 -1.82 -2.55
C GLN A 45 -8.87 -1.72 -4.02
N LEU A 46 -8.68 -2.87 -4.69
CA LEU A 46 -8.41 -2.91 -6.12
C LEU A 46 -9.62 -2.42 -6.93
N TRP A 47 -10.85 -2.66 -6.49
CA TRP A 47 -12.02 -2.06 -7.13
C TRP A 47 -11.95 -0.52 -7.09
N ASN A 48 -11.64 0.08 -5.95
CA ASN A 48 -11.54 1.54 -5.83
C ASN A 48 -10.37 2.11 -6.66
N ILE A 49 -9.24 1.41 -6.73
CA ILE A 49 -8.08 1.81 -7.56
C ILE A 49 -8.44 1.84 -9.05
N SER A 50 -9.44 1.09 -9.49
CA SER A 50 -9.81 1.00 -10.91
C SER A 50 -10.35 2.32 -11.46
N ALA A 51 -10.89 3.16 -10.57
CA ALA A 51 -11.40 4.49 -10.88
C ALA A 51 -10.29 5.55 -11.03
N VAL A 52 -9.03 5.22 -10.72
CA VAL A 52 -7.89 6.12 -10.92
C VAL A 52 -7.65 6.28 -12.43
N PRO A 53 -7.48 7.51 -12.95
CA PRO A 53 -7.55 7.76 -14.39
C PRO A 53 -6.33 7.28 -15.18
N THR A 54 -5.15 7.13 -14.56
CA THR A 54 -3.92 6.75 -15.25
C THR A 54 -3.07 5.79 -14.44
N TRP A 55 -2.34 4.91 -15.13
CA TRP A 55 -1.39 3.99 -14.51
C TRP A 55 -0.26 4.70 -13.77
N THR A 56 0.18 5.87 -14.25
CA THR A 56 1.16 6.70 -13.54
C THR A 56 0.66 7.08 -12.15
N LYS A 57 -0.62 7.47 -12.01
CA LYS A 57 -1.21 7.80 -10.70
C LYS A 57 -1.41 6.55 -9.84
N VAL A 58 -1.82 5.42 -10.45
CA VAL A 58 -1.92 4.13 -9.75
C VAL A 58 -0.57 3.74 -9.16
N ASN A 59 0.51 3.79 -9.95
CA ASN A 59 1.86 3.47 -9.51
C ASN A 59 2.31 4.35 -8.33
N SER A 60 2.16 5.67 -8.46
CA SER A 60 2.51 6.60 -7.39
C SER A 60 1.69 6.37 -6.10
N GLY A 61 0.41 6.02 -6.23
CA GLY A 61 -0.44 5.70 -5.10
C GLY A 61 -0.05 4.38 -4.42
N LEU A 62 0.18 3.33 -5.22
CA LEU A 62 0.59 2.01 -4.72
C LEU A 62 1.97 2.06 -4.06
N PHE A 63 2.90 2.89 -4.55
CA PHE A 63 4.21 3.06 -3.91
C PHE A 63 4.07 3.68 -2.51
N LYS A 64 3.25 4.73 -2.37
CA LYS A 64 2.95 5.35 -1.07
C LYS A 64 2.22 4.39 -0.12
N MET A 65 1.27 3.62 -0.67
CA MET A 65 0.55 2.61 0.09
C MET A 65 1.49 1.50 0.56
N TYR A 66 2.45 1.06 -0.28
CA TYR A 66 3.47 0.09 0.12
C TYR A 66 4.35 0.62 1.25
N GLU A 67 4.79 1.89 1.16
CA GLU A 67 5.55 2.51 2.24
C GLU A 67 4.74 2.54 3.56
N GLY A 68 3.50 3.03 3.54
CA GLY A 68 2.68 3.18 4.76
C GLY A 68 2.13 1.87 5.31
N GLU A 69 1.65 0.97 4.45
CA GLU A 69 0.93 -0.24 4.84
C GLU A 69 1.82 -1.47 4.95
N VAL A 70 3.03 -1.43 4.40
CA VAL A 70 4.02 -2.51 4.50
C VAL A 70 5.22 -2.01 5.28
N LEU A 71 6.04 -1.13 4.69
CA LEU A 71 7.37 -0.80 5.24
C LEU A 71 7.31 -0.13 6.62
N LYS A 72 6.30 0.71 6.87
CA LYS A 72 6.08 1.40 8.16
C LYS A 72 5.18 0.63 9.14
N LYS A 73 4.76 -0.60 8.80
CA LYS A 73 3.98 -1.43 9.73
C LYS A 73 4.84 -2.49 10.38
N PHE A 74 5.20 -2.26 11.65
CA PHE A 74 6.04 -3.19 12.42
C PHE A 74 5.56 -4.65 12.34
N PRO A 75 4.27 -5.00 12.53
CA PRO A 75 3.84 -6.40 12.43
C PRO A 75 4.10 -7.05 11.06
N VAL A 76 4.16 -6.25 10.00
CA VAL A 76 4.44 -6.70 8.63
C VAL A 76 5.94 -6.89 8.43
N VAL A 77 6.76 -5.95 8.92
CA VAL A 77 8.22 -5.95 8.69
C VAL A 77 9.06 -6.59 9.80
N GLN A 78 8.48 -7.01 10.92
CA GLN A 78 9.21 -7.52 12.09
C GLN A 78 10.15 -8.71 11.77
N HIS A 79 9.88 -9.44 10.68
CA HIS A 79 10.68 -10.58 10.24
C HIS A 79 11.69 -10.24 9.14
N PHE A 80 11.88 -8.97 8.78
CA PHE A 80 12.95 -8.56 7.87
C PHE A 80 14.31 -8.88 8.48
N ARG A 81 15.17 -9.52 7.69
CA ARG A 81 16.52 -9.89 8.11
C ARG A 81 17.50 -8.83 7.68
N PHE A 82 18.34 -8.41 8.62
CA PHE A 82 19.44 -7.49 8.38
C PHE A 82 20.76 -8.24 8.49
N GLY A 83 21.74 -7.81 7.71
CA GLY A 83 23.06 -8.44 7.60
C GLY A 83 24.00 -7.55 6.81
N SER A 84 25.08 -8.11 6.27
CA SER A 84 26.08 -7.30 5.55
C SER A 84 25.55 -6.67 4.26
N LEU A 85 24.60 -7.29 3.56
CA LEU A 85 23.99 -6.73 2.34
C LEU A 85 22.91 -5.69 2.62
N PHE A 86 22.13 -5.90 3.68
CA PHE A 86 21.07 -5.00 4.13
C PHE A 86 21.35 -4.63 5.58
N SER A 87 22.22 -3.64 5.76
CA SER A 87 22.62 -3.18 7.08
C SER A 87 21.46 -2.49 7.81
N PHE A 88 21.39 -2.69 9.12
CA PHE A 88 20.52 -1.90 10.00
C PHE A 88 21.16 -0.57 10.41
N GLU A 89 22.48 -0.43 10.20
CA GLU A 89 23.21 0.80 10.48
C GLU A 89 22.68 1.96 9.64
N GLU A 90 22.66 3.15 10.24
CA GLU A 90 22.28 4.36 9.53
C GLU A 90 23.19 4.59 8.32
N ARG A 91 22.58 4.91 7.18
CA ARG A 91 23.34 5.26 5.99
C ARG A 91 24.10 6.57 6.26
N PRO A 92 25.43 6.62 6.11
CA PRO A 92 26.16 7.87 6.21
C PRO A 92 25.61 8.88 5.19
N ASN A 93 25.30 10.09 5.63
CA ASN A 93 24.68 11.17 4.83
C ASN A 93 23.24 10.91 4.36
N ALA A 94 22.48 10.00 4.99
CA ALA A 94 21.03 10.15 4.97
C ALA A 94 20.70 11.45 5.70
N GLY A 95 20.32 12.50 4.97
CA GLY A 95 19.85 13.74 5.59
C GLY A 95 18.79 13.43 6.66
N LEU A 96 18.73 14.25 7.71
CA LEU A 96 17.81 14.09 8.83
C LEU A 96 16.43 13.64 8.33
N PRO A 97 15.84 12.57 8.89
CA PRO A 97 14.46 12.21 8.56
C PRO A 97 13.56 13.43 8.82
N PRO A 98 12.53 13.68 7.99
CA PRO A 98 11.54 14.71 8.30
C PRO A 98 11.02 14.42 9.70
N THR A 99 11.23 15.34 10.64
CA THR A 99 10.77 15.22 12.02
C THR A 99 9.27 14.92 12.01
N GLU A 100 8.90 13.66 12.25
CA GLU A 100 7.52 13.35 12.62
C GLU A 100 7.34 13.99 14.00
N THR A 101 6.57 15.08 14.06
CA THR A 101 6.11 15.68 15.31
C THR A 101 5.22 14.65 16.01
N THR A 102 5.84 13.71 16.71
CA THR A 102 5.19 13.00 17.80
C THR A 102 5.04 14.04 18.91
N ALA A 103 3.94 14.79 18.87
CA ALA A 103 3.49 15.55 20.02
C ALA A 103 3.21 14.53 21.12
N GLU A 104 4.20 14.32 21.98
CA GLU A 104 4.04 13.66 23.26
C GLU A 104 3.06 14.53 24.07
N ALA A 105 1.78 14.18 24.00
CA ALA A 105 0.78 14.74 24.88
C ALA A 105 1.13 14.30 26.30
N ALA A 106 1.66 15.23 27.09
CA ALA A 106 1.94 15.05 28.51
C ALA A 106 0.68 14.52 29.23
N PRO A 107 0.81 13.60 30.21
CA PRO A 107 -0.33 13.12 30.95
C PRO A 107 -0.95 14.27 31.76
N ALA A 108 -2.21 14.58 31.48
CA ALA A 108 -3.00 15.54 32.24
C ALA A 108 -3.08 15.09 33.72
N GLN A 109 -2.61 15.93 34.63
CA GLN A 109 -2.83 15.73 36.06
C GLN A 109 -4.31 16.00 36.39
N PRO A 110 -4.95 15.20 37.27
CA PRO A 110 -6.31 15.49 37.71
C PRO A 110 -6.32 16.70 38.66
N GLU A 111 -7.01 17.77 38.27
CA GLU A 111 -7.27 18.91 39.16
C GLU A 111 -8.17 18.46 40.32
N THR A 112 -7.68 18.62 41.54
CA THR A 112 -8.45 18.50 42.77
C THR A 112 -9.43 19.66 42.88
N LEU A 113 -10.73 19.36 42.80
CA LEU A 113 -11.82 20.31 42.99
C LEU A 113 -11.92 20.71 44.48
N THR A 114 -11.40 21.88 44.85
CA THR A 114 -11.73 22.54 46.12
C THR A 114 -13.11 23.20 46.00
N VAL A 115 -14.08 22.64 46.72
CA VAL A 115 -15.41 23.21 46.91
C VAL A 115 -15.32 24.41 47.87
N GLN A 116 -15.84 25.56 47.47
CA GLN A 116 -16.28 26.64 48.36
C GLN A 116 -17.80 26.70 48.33
#